data_AF-A0A1I0RSM1-F1
#
_entry.id   AF-A0A1I0RSM1-F1
#
_cell.length_a   1.000
_cell.length_b   1.000
_cell.length_c   1.000
_cell.angle_alpha   90.00
_cell.angle_beta   90.00
_cell.angle_gamma   90.00
#
_symmetry.space_group_name_H-M   'P 1'
#
loop_
_entity.id
_entity.type
_entity.pdbx_description
1 polymer ?
#
loop_
_entity_poly.entity_id
_entity_poly.type
_entity_poly.pdbx_seq_one_letter_code
_entity_poly.pdbx_strand_id
1 'polypeptide(L)'
;MKKLILGSFTLILFSSAILLFQFSCTKSADAEPEPGGNGSAYKLPPATSTTLGGVIVGSGLTVSSTGVLSANSGGSATQLNKVVFLKIDPTKTTEIWSMNYDGTGQAKVNISLAAGLEIAGHPRLSPDGKKLFFVVQDTKVQGNKDDIYSCNFDGTGVTKLYDMPAGSGHTELGGAY
;
A
#
# COMPACT_ATOMS: atom_id res chain seq x y z
N MET A 1 30.29 64.52 25.35
CA MET A 1 30.69 63.11 25.56
C MET A 1 29.74 62.36 26.51
N LYS A 2 29.34 62.90 27.67
CA LYS A 2 28.45 62.21 28.63
C LYS A 2 27.09 61.73 28.07
N LYS A 3 26.45 62.51 27.20
CA LYS A 3 25.14 62.16 26.60
C LYS A 3 25.20 61.00 25.59
N LEU A 4 26.33 60.83 24.90
CA LEU A 4 26.55 59.72 23.95
C LEU A 4 26.80 58.40 24.70
N ILE A 5 27.53 58.44 25.82
CA ILE A 5 27.80 57.27 26.66
C ILE A 5 26.51 56.74 27.30
N LEU A 6 25.61 57.65 27.72
CA LEU A 6 24.34 57.27 28.34
C LEU A 6 23.40 56.53 27.36
N GLY A 7 23.35 56.96 26.09
CA GLY A 7 22.56 56.28 25.07
C GLY A 7 23.06 54.87 24.74
N SER A 8 24.38 54.68 24.68
CA SER A 8 24.99 53.37 24.43
C SER A 8 24.71 52.39 25.59
N PHE A 9 24.76 52.87 26.84
CA PHE A 9 24.46 52.05 28.01
C PHE A 9 23.00 51.58 28.03
N THR A 10 22.05 52.46 27.67
CA THR A 10 20.62 52.10 27.57
C THR A 10 20.37 51.04 26.49
N LEU A 11 21.06 51.13 25.34
CA LEU A 11 20.93 50.14 24.27
C LEU A 11 21.47 48.76 24.68
N ILE A 12 22.60 48.72 25.39
CA ILE A 12 23.19 47.48 25.90
C ILE A 12 22.27 46.82 26.93
N LEU A 13 21.69 47.59 27.84
CA LEU A 13 20.73 47.08 28.82
C LEU A 13 19.47 46.53 28.15
N PHE A 14 18.95 47.23 27.13
CA PHE A 14 17.77 46.76 26.39
C PHE A 14 18.06 45.47 25.60
N SER A 15 19.22 45.38 24.94
CA SER A 15 19.66 44.17 24.25
C SER A 15 19.86 42.99 25.21
N SER A 16 20.42 43.24 26.40
CA SER A 16 20.61 42.23 27.44
C SER A 16 19.27 41.73 27.99
N ALA A 17 18.29 42.62 28.17
CA ALA A 17 16.95 42.25 28.61
C ALA A 17 16.23 41.36 27.58
N ILE A 18 16.39 41.63 26.28
CA ILE A 18 15.84 40.78 25.21
C ILE A 18 16.47 39.39 25.25
N LEU A 19 17.80 39.29 25.39
CA LEU A 19 18.48 37.99 25.48
C LEU A 19 18.03 37.18 26.69
N LEU A 20 17.89 37.81 27.85
CA LEU A 20 17.37 37.17 29.06
C LEU A 20 15.91 36.70 28.89
N PHE A 21 15.09 37.47 28.17
CA PHE A 21 13.72 37.07 27.83
C PHE A 21 13.71 35.85 26.90
N GLN A 22 14.58 35.82 25.87
CA GLN A 22 14.71 34.66 24.97
C GLN A 22 15.12 33.39 25.73
N PHE A 23 16.07 33.48 26.66
CA PHE A 23 16.46 32.35 27.53
C PHE A 23 15.38 31.94 28.52
N SER A 24 14.54 32.88 28.98
CA SER A 24 13.41 32.56 29.87
C SER A 24 12.25 31.88 29.12
N CYS A 25 12.10 32.16 27.82
CA CYS A 25 11.04 31.58 27.00
C CYS A 25 11.37 30.19 26.44
N THR A 26 12.63 29.75 26.52
CA THR A 26 12.98 28.32 26.34
C THR A 26 12.65 27.56 27.62
N LYS A 27 11.36 27.50 27.96
CA LYS A 27 10.86 26.58 28.97
C LYS A 27 10.88 25.19 28.35
N SER A 28 11.87 24.37 28.72
CA SER A 28 11.80 22.94 28.47
C SER A 28 10.55 22.41 29.19
N ALA A 29 9.65 21.78 28.44
CA ALA A 29 8.50 21.09 29.01
C ALA A 29 8.99 19.72 29.52
N ASP A 30 9.77 19.74 30.58
CA ASP A 30 10.10 18.52 31.31
C ASP A 30 8.87 18.07 32.09
N ALA A 31 8.50 16.80 31.96
CA ALA A 31 7.40 16.22 32.71
C ALA A 31 7.68 16.39 34.21
N GLU A 32 6.74 17.01 34.93
CA GLU A 32 6.86 17.23 36.36
C GLU A 32 7.00 15.86 37.06
N PRO A 33 8.11 15.59 37.77
CA PRO A 33 8.20 14.40 38.58
C PRO A 33 7.13 14.52 39.67
N GLU A 34 6.43 13.42 39.97
CA GLU A 34 5.44 13.32 41.05
C GLU A 34 5.84 14.16 42.28
N PRO A 35 4.91 14.88 42.94
CA PRO A 35 5.20 15.61 44.17
C PRO A 35 5.72 14.62 45.25
N GLY A 36 7.03 14.62 45.47
CA GLY A 36 7.74 13.67 46.36
C GLY A 36 8.55 12.56 45.66
N GLY A 37 8.62 12.56 44.32
CA GLY A 37 9.36 11.58 43.52
C GLY A 37 10.87 11.82 43.48
N ASN A 38 11.64 10.76 43.67
CA ASN A 38 13.10 10.77 43.83
C ASN A 38 13.87 10.95 42.49
N GLY A 39 13.42 11.86 41.62
CA GLY A 39 14.03 12.09 40.29
C GLY A 39 13.89 10.92 39.30
N SER A 40 12.97 9.99 39.55
CA SER A 40 12.71 8.87 38.64
C SER A 40 11.87 9.33 37.45
N ALA A 41 12.30 8.97 36.23
CA ALA A 41 11.62 9.34 34.99
C ALA A 41 10.15 8.87 35.01
N TYR A 42 9.23 9.77 34.67
CA TYR A 42 7.80 9.46 34.59
C TYR A 42 7.56 8.36 33.54
N LYS A 43 6.97 7.24 33.98
CA LYS A 43 6.64 6.12 33.10
C LYS A 43 5.21 6.28 32.60
N LEU A 44 5.07 6.68 31.33
CA LEU A 44 3.76 6.76 30.68
C LEU A 44 3.00 5.41 30.80
N PRO A 45 1.72 5.42 31.20
CA PRO A 45 0.90 4.22 31.17
C PRO A 45 0.69 3.76 29.72
N PRO A 46 0.43 2.46 29.46
CA PRO A 46 0.02 2.01 28.13
C PRO A 46 -1.23 2.75 27.66
N ALA A 47 -1.22 3.24 26.41
CA ALA A 47 -2.41 3.83 25.81
C ALA A 47 -3.52 2.78 25.62
N THR A 48 -4.78 3.18 25.81
CA THR A 48 -5.98 2.39 25.49
C THR A 48 -6.92 3.23 24.62
N SER A 49 -8.09 2.68 24.24
CA SER A 49 -9.11 3.45 23.52
C SER A 49 -9.70 4.61 24.33
N THR A 50 -9.51 4.61 25.65
CA THR A 50 -10.08 5.61 26.56
C THR A 50 -9.03 6.28 27.46
N THR A 51 -7.75 5.90 27.35
CA THR A 51 -6.67 6.40 28.20
C THR A 51 -5.50 6.87 27.34
N LEU A 52 -5.12 8.13 27.50
CA LEU A 52 -3.90 8.68 26.89
C LEU A 52 -2.67 8.03 27.54
N GLY A 53 -1.72 7.59 26.74
CA GLY A 53 -0.54 6.86 27.22
C GLY A 53 0.52 6.65 26.15
N GLY A 54 1.59 5.94 26.51
CA GLY A 54 2.63 5.52 25.59
C GLY A 54 2.20 4.33 24.74
N VAL A 55 2.71 4.25 23.52
CA VAL A 55 2.50 3.13 22.59
C VAL A 55 3.83 2.44 22.34
N ILE A 56 3.87 1.12 22.45
CA ILE A 56 4.99 0.31 21.97
C ILE A 56 4.75 0.01 20.50
N VAL A 57 5.73 0.35 19.66
CA VAL A 57 5.62 0.19 18.20
C VAL A 57 5.68 -1.29 17.85
N GLY A 58 4.59 -1.80 17.28
CA GLY A 58 4.52 -3.16 16.75
C GLY A 58 5.04 -3.27 15.31
N SER A 59 4.95 -4.47 14.74
CA SER A 59 5.25 -4.70 13.32
C SER A 59 4.35 -3.87 12.40
N GLY A 60 4.91 -3.33 11.32
CA GLY A 60 4.14 -2.54 10.34
C GLY A 60 3.91 -1.09 10.74
N LEU A 61 4.55 -0.61 11.80
CA LEU A 61 4.53 0.79 12.23
C LEU A 61 5.96 1.32 12.40
N THR A 62 6.15 2.62 12.18
CA THR A 62 7.41 3.34 12.44
C THR A 62 7.13 4.57 13.28
N VAL A 63 8.06 4.94 14.17
CA VAL A 63 8.00 6.19 14.93
C VAL A 63 9.18 7.08 14.55
N SER A 64 8.91 8.33 14.18
CA SER A 64 9.94 9.32 13.90
C SER A 64 10.63 9.79 15.18
N SER A 65 11.77 10.49 15.04
CA SER A 65 12.42 11.19 16.16
C SER A 65 11.54 12.28 16.80
N THR A 66 10.49 12.72 16.11
CA THR A 66 9.49 13.67 16.60
C THR A 66 8.27 13.00 17.22
N GLY A 67 8.25 11.67 17.35
CA GLY A 67 7.15 10.92 17.96
C GLY A 67 5.95 10.66 17.06
N VAL A 68 6.05 10.91 15.75
CA VAL A 68 4.96 10.63 14.80
C VAL A 68 4.93 9.13 14.49
N LEU A 69 3.81 8.49 14.82
CA LEU A 69 3.54 7.11 14.43
C LEU A 69 3.01 7.08 12.99
N SER A 70 3.63 6.26 12.14
CA SER A 70 3.22 6.06 10.75
C SER A 70 3.07 4.56 10.47
N ALA A 71 2.11 4.22 9.62
CA ALA A 71 2.03 2.87 9.09
C ALA A 71 3.17 2.65 8.09
N ASN A 72 3.99 1.64 8.35
CA ASN A 72 4.91 1.11 7.37
C ASN A 72 4.06 0.31 6.38
N SER A 73 3.88 0.83 5.17
CA SER A 73 3.05 0.24 4.11
C SER A 73 3.58 -1.09 3.56
N GLY A 74 4.37 -1.83 4.33
CA GLY A 74 4.95 -3.14 3.97
C GLY A 74 3.94 -4.24 3.67
N GLY A 75 2.65 -3.98 3.86
CA GLY A 75 1.54 -4.83 3.39
C GLY A 75 0.54 -4.12 2.47
N SER A 76 0.80 -2.87 2.08
CA SER A 76 -0.02 -2.18 1.09
C SER A 76 0.33 -2.79 -0.25
N ALA A 77 -0.55 -3.64 -0.78
CA ALA A 77 -0.47 -4.10 -2.16
C ALA A 77 -0.19 -2.86 -3.02
N THR A 78 0.98 -2.81 -3.65
CA THR A 78 1.33 -1.68 -4.50
C THR A 78 0.33 -1.68 -5.63
N GLN A 79 -0.50 -0.65 -5.70
CA GLN A 79 -1.52 -0.56 -6.72
C GLN A 79 -0.81 -0.52 -8.08
N LEU A 80 -0.98 -1.57 -8.89
CA LEU A 80 -0.32 -1.66 -10.19
C LEU A 80 -0.84 -0.62 -11.19
N ASN A 81 -1.94 0.05 -10.86
CA ASN A 81 -2.65 0.99 -11.73
C ASN A 81 -3.06 0.36 -13.06
N LYS A 82 -3.39 -0.94 -13.05
CA LYS A 82 -3.80 -1.71 -14.23
C LYS A 82 -5.25 -2.16 -14.16
N VAL A 83 -5.91 -2.12 -15.31
CA VAL A 83 -7.16 -2.83 -15.60
C VAL A 83 -6.81 -4.02 -16.48
N VAL A 84 -7.42 -5.18 -16.22
CA VAL A 84 -7.42 -6.33 -17.13
C VAL A 84 -8.83 -6.53 -17.65
N PHE A 85 -8.98 -6.73 -18.95
CA PHE A 85 -10.28 -6.87 -19.59
C PHE A 85 -10.22 -7.85 -20.76
N LEU A 86 -11.39 -8.33 -21.17
CA LEU A 86 -11.54 -9.12 -22.38
C LEU A 86 -11.79 -8.21 -23.57
N LYS A 87 -11.13 -8.51 -24.68
CA LYS A 87 -11.48 -7.99 -25.99
C LYS A 87 -12.08 -9.12 -26.80
N ILE A 88 -13.35 -8.99 -27.12
CA ILE A 88 -14.13 -9.98 -27.86
C ILE A 88 -14.37 -9.41 -29.25
N ASP A 89 -13.92 -10.13 -30.27
CA ASP A 89 -14.17 -9.83 -31.68
C ASP A 89 -15.07 -10.96 -32.22
N PRO A 90 -16.23 -10.68 -32.83
CA PRO A 90 -17.14 -11.72 -33.34
C PRO A 90 -16.50 -12.66 -34.37
N THR A 91 -15.37 -12.26 -34.95
CA THR A 91 -14.65 -13.01 -35.99
C THR A 91 -13.36 -13.67 -35.49
N LYS A 92 -13.00 -13.50 -34.20
CA LYS A 92 -11.75 -14.01 -33.62
C LYS A 92 -11.96 -14.64 -32.25
N THR A 93 -10.95 -15.37 -31.79
CA THR A 93 -10.88 -15.89 -30.43
C THR A 93 -10.81 -14.76 -29.42
N THR A 94 -11.47 -14.92 -28.26
CA THR A 94 -11.39 -14.00 -27.12
C THR A 94 -9.94 -13.72 -26.72
N GLU A 95 -9.61 -12.45 -26.49
CA GLU A 95 -8.27 -12.02 -26.09
C GLU A 95 -8.29 -11.35 -24.71
N ILE A 96 -7.21 -11.53 -23.94
CA ILE A 96 -7.00 -10.78 -22.70
C ILE A 96 -6.09 -9.59 -22.95
N TRP A 97 -6.51 -8.43 -22.45
CA TRP A 97 -5.82 -7.17 -22.60
C TRP A 97 -5.65 -6.48 -21.25
N SER A 98 -4.68 -5.59 -21.18
CA SER A 98 -4.45 -4.71 -20.02
C SER A 98 -4.26 -3.26 -20.44
N MET A 99 -4.53 -2.34 -19.53
CA MET A 99 -4.29 -0.91 -19.71
C MET A 99 -4.10 -0.21 -18.35
N ASN A 100 -3.63 1.04 -18.38
CA ASN A 100 -3.61 1.90 -17.20
C ASN A 100 -5.03 2.40 -16.84
N TYR A 101 -5.25 2.87 -15.61
CA TYR A 101 -6.55 3.43 -15.20
C TYR A 101 -7.00 4.66 -15.98
N ASP A 102 -6.05 5.41 -16.56
CA ASP A 102 -6.33 6.54 -17.45
C ASP A 102 -6.64 6.11 -18.91
N GLY A 103 -6.67 4.80 -19.18
CA GLY A 103 -6.91 4.22 -20.50
C GLY A 103 -5.68 4.15 -21.40
N THR A 104 -4.53 4.66 -20.97
CA THR A 104 -3.28 4.61 -21.74
C THR A 104 -2.58 3.25 -21.61
N GLY A 105 -1.57 3.00 -22.46
CA GLY A 105 -0.74 1.79 -22.35
C GLY A 105 -1.49 0.49 -22.60
N GLN A 106 -2.49 0.51 -23.49
CA GLN A 106 -3.23 -0.69 -23.90
C GLN A 106 -2.29 -1.72 -24.51
N ALA A 107 -2.29 -2.93 -23.97
CA ALA A 107 -1.44 -4.03 -24.45
C ALA A 107 -2.18 -5.37 -24.36
N LYS A 108 -2.01 -6.20 -25.39
CA LYS A 108 -2.47 -7.60 -25.39
C LYS A 108 -1.57 -8.43 -24.47
N VAL A 109 -2.18 -9.28 -23.65
CA VAL A 109 -1.45 -10.32 -22.89
C VAL A 109 -1.31 -11.54 -23.81
N ASN A 110 -0.07 -11.83 -24.22
CA ASN A 110 0.20 -12.85 -25.22
C ASN A 110 0.23 -14.24 -24.59
N ILE A 111 -0.93 -14.89 -24.57
CA ILE A 111 -1.10 -16.26 -24.06
C ILE A 111 -1.08 -17.22 -25.23
N SER A 112 -0.21 -18.23 -25.15
CA SER A 112 -0.15 -19.32 -26.13
C SER A 112 -0.86 -20.55 -25.58
N LEU A 113 -1.88 -21.01 -26.28
CA LEU A 113 -2.65 -22.22 -25.95
C LEU A 113 -2.50 -23.26 -27.06
N ALA A 114 -2.67 -24.53 -26.70
CA ALA A 114 -2.71 -25.61 -27.69
C ALA A 114 -3.92 -25.46 -28.62
N ALA A 115 -3.84 -25.99 -29.84
CA ALA A 115 -4.93 -25.92 -30.80
C ALA A 115 -6.23 -26.56 -30.24
N GLY A 116 -7.35 -25.85 -30.37
CA GLY A 116 -8.65 -26.23 -29.82
C GLY A 116 -8.89 -25.83 -28.36
N LEU A 117 -7.98 -25.05 -27.78
CA LEU A 117 -8.19 -24.41 -26.47
C LEU A 117 -8.39 -22.91 -26.66
N GLU A 118 -9.45 -22.38 -26.08
CA GLU A 118 -9.83 -20.97 -26.23
C GLU A 118 -10.10 -20.32 -24.87
N ILE A 119 -9.79 -19.04 -24.74
CA ILE A 119 -10.09 -18.29 -23.50
C ILE A 119 -11.60 -18.12 -23.39
N ALA A 120 -12.16 -18.58 -22.28
CA ALA A 120 -13.56 -18.43 -21.93
C ALA A 120 -13.64 -17.76 -20.56
N GLY A 121 -14.50 -16.76 -20.38
CA GLY A 121 -14.70 -16.09 -19.08
C GLY A 121 -13.66 -15.02 -18.71
N HIS A 122 -13.98 -14.27 -17.65
CA HIS A 122 -13.23 -13.08 -17.25
C HIS A 122 -11.95 -13.41 -16.48
N PRO A 123 -10.81 -12.77 -16.81
CA PRO A 123 -9.57 -13.00 -16.09
C PRO A 123 -9.58 -12.33 -14.70
N ARG A 124 -8.65 -12.76 -13.85
CA ARG A 124 -8.37 -12.20 -12.53
C ARG A 124 -6.87 -12.01 -12.35
N LEU A 125 -6.46 -10.88 -11.76
CA LEU A 125 -5.07 -10.60 -11.43
C LEU A 125 -4.83 -10.90 -9.95
N SER A 126 -3.66 -11.47 -9.61
CA SER A 126 -3.26 -11.64 -8.22
C SER A 126 -3.06 -10.27 -7.53
N PRO A 127 -3.20 -10.19 -6.19
CA PRO A 127 -3.01 -8.93 -5.46
C PRO A 127 -1.63 -8.29 -5.65
N ASP A 128 -0.60 -9.11 -5.86
CA ASP A 128 0.77 -8.65 -6.14
C ASP A 128 1.02 -8.32 -7.63
N GLY A 129 0.03 -8.52 -8.50
CA GLY A 129 0.10 -8.22 -9.93
C GLY A 129 0.93 -9.16 -10.78
N LYS A 130 1.45 -10.25 -10.21
CA LYS A 130 2.40 -11.12 -10.92
C LYS A 130 1.73 -12.23 -11.71
N LYS A 131 0.55 -12.68 -11.27
CA LYS A 131 -0.15 -13.84 -11.83
C LYS A 131 -1.51 -13.45 -12.36
N LEU A 132 -1.85 -14.01 -13.52
CA LEU A 132 -3.15 -13.91 -14.14
C LEU A 132 -3.83 -15.27 -14.11
N PHE A 133 -5.10 -15.31 -13.73
CA PHE A 133 -5.96 -16.49 -13.73
C PHE A 133 -7.06 -16.30 -14.76
N PHE A 134 -7.35 -17.32 -15.54
CA PHE A 134 -8.34 -17.28 -16.61
C PHE A 134 -8.91 -18.67 -16.87
N VAL A 135 -10.11 -18.72 -17.43
CA VAL A 135 -10.77 -19.97 -17.81
C VAL A 135 -10.47 -20.26 -19.28
N VAL A 136 -10.28 -21.54 -19.59
CA VAL A 136 -9.99 -22.03 -20.93
C VAL A 136 -10.98 -23.14 -21.25
N GLN A 137 -11.67 -22.99 -22.36
CA GLN A 137 -12.57 -23.97 -22.91
C GLN A 137 -11.84 -24.89 -23.89
N ASP A 138 -12.08 -26.20 -23.79
CA ASP A 138 -11.68 -27.18 -24.81
C ASP A 138 -12.78 -27.33 -25.87
N THR A 139 -12.57 -26.73 -27.04
CA THR A 139 -13.55 -26.70 -28.13
C THR A 139 -13.68 -28.02 -28.88
N LYS A 140 -12.84 -29.02 -28.56
CA LYS A 140 -12.91 -30.36 -29.18
C LYS A 140 -13.81 -31.33 -28.39
N VAL A 141 -14.13 -31.01 -27.14
CA VAL A 141 -14.97 -31.87 -26.30
C VAL A 141 -16.43 -31.52 -26.52
N GLN A 142 -17.28 -32.55 -26.69
CA GLN A 142 -18.72 -32.36 -26.84
C GLN A 142 -19.33 -32.10 -25.45
N GLY A 143 -19.78 -30.85 -25.22
CA GLY A 143 -20.24 -30.35 -23.92
C GLY A 143 -19.30 -29.29 -23.34
N ASN A 144 -19.74 -28.55 -22.32
CA ASN A 144 -18.89 -27.54 -21.69
C ASN A 144 -17.76 -28.22 -20.92
N LYS A 145 -16.50 -27.87 -21.24
CA LYS A 145 -15.31 -28.26 -20.48
C LYS A 145 -14.43 -27.03 -20.30
N ASP A 146 -14.63 -26.39 -19.16
CA ASP A 146 -13.97 -25.15 -18.79
C ASP A 146 -12.97 -25.41 -17.66
N ASP A 147 -11.69 -25.35 -18.00
CA ASP A 147 -10.57 -25.58 -17.11
C ASP A 147 -10.04 -24.23 -16.57
N ILE A 148 -9.39 -24.24 -15.39
CA ILE A 148 -8.73 -23.03 -14.85
C ILE A 148 -7.25 -23.09 -15.18
N TYR A 149 -6.74 -22.00 -15.74
CA TYR A 149 -5.33 -21.80 -16.03
C TYR A 149 -4.78 -20.58 -15.30
N SER A 150 -3.46 -20.55 -15.15
CA SER A 150 -2.71 -19.37 -14.72
C SER A 150 -1.52 -19.09 -15.63
N CYS A 151 -1.08 -17.84 -15.68
CA CYS A 151 0.18 -17.44 -16.30
C CYS A 151 0.79 -16.25 -15.54
N ASN A 152 2.00 -15.87 -15.89
CA ASN A 152 2.56 -14.59 -15.50
C ASN A 152 1.78 -13.45 -16.19
N PHE A 153 1.82 -12.24 -15.63
CA PHE A 153 1.09 -11.09 -16.19
C PHE A 153 1.46 -10.72 -17.63
N ASP A 154 2.66 -11.09 -18.08
CA ASP A 154 3.11 -10.94 -19.48
C ASP A 154 2.57 -12.02 -20.45
N GLY A 155 1.85 -13.02 -19.92
CA GLY A 155 1.29 -14.15 -20.67
C GLY A 155 2.17 -15.41 -20.67
N THR A 156 3.38 -15.34 -20.13
CA THR A 156 4.32 -16.48 -20.10
C THR A 156 4.02 -17.47 -18.97
N GLY A 157 4.56 -18.69 -19.05
CA GLY A 157 4.44 -19.67 -17.96
C GLY A 157 3.02 -20.20 -17.75
N VAL A 158 2.27 -20.37 -18.85
CA VAL A 158 0.91 -20.92 -18.82
C VAL A 158 0.89 -22.30 -18.16
N THR A 159 0.06 -22.46 -17.13
CA THR A 159 -0.06 -23.67 -16.33
C THR A 159 -1.55 -23.97 -16.05
N LYS A 160 -2.00 -25.19 -16.30
CA LYS A 160 -3.33 -25.66 -15.89
C LYS A 160 -3.36 -25.83 -14.37
N LEU A 161 -4.33 -25.22 -13.71
CA LEU A 161 -4.56 -25.34 -12.26
C LEU A 161 -5.68 -26.30 -11.91
N TYR A 162 -6.70 -26.38 -12.76
CA TYR A 162 -7.85 -27.25 -12.56
C TYR A 162 -8.28 -27.86 -13.90
N ASP A 163 -8.43 -29.18 -13.91
CA ASP A 163 -8.96 -29.96 -15.04
C ASP A 163 -10.38 -30.39 -14.68
N MET A 164 -11.36 -29.80 -15.36
CA MET A 164 -12.76 -30.09 -15.11
C MET A 164 -13.12 -31.47 -15.67
N PRO A 165 -13.77 -32.35 -14.90
CA PRO A 165 -14.24 -33.62 -15.43
C PRO A 165 -15.27 -33.38 -16.54
N ALA A 166 -15.14 -34.11 -17.66
CA ALA A 166 -16.03 -33.96 -18.81
C ALA A 166 -17.50 -34.20 -18.42
N GLY A 167 -18.41 -33.39 -18.98
CA GLY A 167 -19.86 -33.51 -18.73
C GLY A 167 -20.35 -32.94 -17.40
N SER A 168 -19.49 -32.25 -16.63
CA SER A 168 -19.80 -31.77 -15.28
C SER A 168 -20.33 -30.33 -15.21
N GLY A 169 -20.58 -29.65 -16.34
CA GLY A 169 -21.07 -28.26 -16.39
C GLY A 169 -20.02 -27.25 -16.88
N HIS A 170 -20.03 -26.03 -16.33
CA HIS A 170 -19.03 -24.99 -16.58
C HIS A 170 -18.32 -24.59 -15.28
N THR A 171 -17.05 -24.14 -15.38
CA THR A 171 -16.29 -23.61 -14.25
C THR A 171 -16.16 -22.10 -14.41
N GLU A 172 -16.49 -21.35 -13.37
CA GLU A 172 -16.28 -19.89 -13.34
C GLU A 172 -15.19 -19.50 -12.36
N LEU A 173 -14.45 -18.45 -12.73
CA LEU A 173 -13.52 -17.80 -11.82
C LEU A 173 -14.24 -16.78 -10.96
N GLY A 174 -14.32 -17.09 -9.66
CA GLY A 174 -14.78 -16.17 -8.62
C GLY A 174 -13.77 -15.05 -8.34
N GLY A 175 -13.70 -14.60 -7.08
CA GLY A 175 -12.67 -13.67 -6.63
C GLY A 175 -11.32 -14.35 -6.43
N ALA A 176 -10.24 -13.70 -6.84
CA ALA A 176 -8.90 -13.98 -6.35
C ALA A 176 -8.61 -12.96 -5.24
N TYR A 177 -8.36 -13.42 -4.01
CA TYR A 177 -8.07 -12.59 -2.85
C TYR A 177 -6.57 -12.39 -2.63
#